data_AF-A0A6B3HVR1-F1
#
_entry.id   AF-A0A6B3HVR1-F1
#
_cell.length_a   1.000
_cell.length_b   1.000
_cell.length_c   1.000
_cell.angle_alpha   90.00
_cell.angle_beta   90.00
_cell.angle_gamma   90.00
#
_symmetry.space_group_name_H-M   'P 1'
#
loop_
_entity.id
_entity.type
_entity.pdbx_description
1 polymer ?
#
loop_
_entity_poly.entity_id
_entity_poly.type
_entity_poly.pdbx_seq_one_letter_code
_entity_poly.pdbx_strand_id
1 'polypeptide(L)'
;RDTSAWIYDGVSINAMRWPARQRETVHFEAIYRHHPLFTGPDAGVFHHWSEGQDDYPSTIEGGDVLVIGQGAVLIGMSERTTPQAVEML
;
A
#
# COMPACT_ATOMS: atom_id res chain seq x y z
N ARG A 1 -4.98 -7.00 1.73
CA ARG A 1 -4.76 -6.74 3.18
C ARG A 1 -3.29 -6.47 3.41
N ASP A 2 -2.41 -7.45 3.32
CA ASP A 2 -0.98 -7.19 3.59
C ASP A 2 -0.27 -6.49 2.44
N THR A 3 -0.52 -6.91 1.20
CA THR A 3 0.13 -6.43 -0.03
C THR A 3 -0.40 -5.11 -0.55
N SER A 4 -1.63 -4.79 -0.18
CA SER A 4 -2.21 -3.46 -0.37
C SER A 4 -3.24 -3.16 0.71
N ALA A 5 -3.33 -1.89 1.08
CA ALA A 5 -4.30 -1.33 2.03
C ALA A 5 -4.95 -0.08 1.44
N TRP A 6 -6.28 0.00 1.50
CA TRP A 6 -7.01 1.21 1.16
C TRP A 6 -7.07 2.15 2.37
N ILE A 7 -6.67 3.39 2.16
CA ILE A 7 -6.63 4.46 3.15
C ILE A 7 -7.41 5.61 2.55
N TYR A 8 -8.64 5.79 3.04
CA TYR A 8 -9.59 6.77 2.53
C TYR A 8 -9.73 6.70 1.00
N ASP A 9 -9.36 7.77 0.31
CA ASP A 9 -9.47 7.96 -1.13
C ASP A 9 -8.22 7.50 -1.90
N GLY A 10 -7.38 6.66 -1.28
CA GLY A 10 -6.23 6.09 -1.96
C GLY A 10 -5.83 4.71 -1.49
N VAL A 11 -4.87 4.15 -2.20
CA VAL A 11 -4.31 2.83 -1.96
C VAL A 11 -2.81 2.92 -1.69
N SER A 12 -2.39 2.21 -0.65
CA SER A 12 -1.00 1.89 -0.37
C SER A 12 -0.69 0.54 -1.01
N ILE A 13 0.19 0.52 -2.01
CA ILE A 13 0.77 -0.70 -2.58
C ILE A 13 2.06 -0.99 -1.82
N ASN A 14 2.09 -2.10 -1.09
CA ASN A 14 3.01 -2.24 0.03
C ASN A 14 4.36 -2.88 -0.38
N ALA A 15 5.45 -2.23 0.02
CA ALA A 15 6.80 -2.80 0.00
C ALA A 15 6.93 -3.87 1.10
N MET A 16 6.74 -5.13 0.73
CA MET A 16 6.79 -6.26 1.67
C MET A 16 8.19 -6.47 2.27
N ARG A 17 8.23 -6.77 3.57
CA ARG A 17 9.48 -6.98 4.32
C ARG A 17 10.28 -8.19 3.84
N TRP A 18 9.61 -9.32 3.66
CA TRP A 18 10.26 -10.60 3.39
C TRP A 18 10.39 -10.87 1.90
N PRO A 19 11.58 -11.23 1.38
CA PRO A 19 11.80 -11.48 -0.05
C PRO A 19 10.83 -12.48 -0.68
N ALA A 20 10.41 -13.51 0.07
CA ALA A 20 9.44 -14.49 -0.38
C ALA A 20 8.08 -13.87 -0.78
N ARG A 21 7.69 -12.77 -0.14
CA ARG A 21 6.41 -12.08 -0.34
C ARG A 21 6.50 -10.89 -1.28
N GLN A 22 7.70 -10.39 -1.58
CA GLN A 22 7.87 -9.19 -2.41
C GLN A 22 7.25 -9.34 -3.81
N ARG A 23 7.24 -10.57 -4.34
CA ARG A 23 6.61 -10.90 -5.62
C ARG A 23 5.08 -10.82 -5.60
N GLU A 24 4.45 -10.86 -4.43
CA GLU A 24 3.00 -10.65 -4.33
C GLU A 24 2.65 -9.21 -4.76
N THR A 25 3.46 -8.21 -4.39
CA THR A 25 3.25 -6.79 -4.70
C THR A 25 3.17 -6.52 -6.20
N VAL A 26 3.98 -7.22 -7.03
CA VAL A 26 3.98 -7.09 -8.50
C VAL A 26 2.58 -7.31 -9.09
N HIS A 27 1.79 -8.21 -8.52
CA HIS A 27 0.43 -8.47 -8.98
C HIS A 27 -0.49 -7.27 -8.71
N PHE A 28 -0.34 -6.63 -7.55
CA PHE A 28 -1.13 -5.45 -7.17
C PHE A 28 -0.70 -4.21 -7.94
N GLU A 29 0.60 -4.00 -8.18
CA GLU A 29 1.10 -2.96 -9.08
C GLU A 29 0.46 -3.10 -10.46
N ALA A 30 0.47 -4.30 -11.05
CA ALA A 30 -0.14 -4.55 -12.35
C ALA A 30 -1.65 -4.28 -12.35
N ILE A 31 -2.36 -4.72 -11.30
CA ILE A 31 -3.81 -4.51 -11.17
C ILE A 31 -4.13 -3.01 -11.11
N TYR A 32 -3.52 -2.26 -10.18
CA TYR A 32 -3.87 -0.85 -10.01
C TYR A 32 -3.38 0.02 -11.16
N ARG A 33 -2.25 -0.31 -11.80
CA ARG A 33 -1.70 0.47 -12.92
C ARG A 33 -2.34 0.17 -14.28
N HIS A 34 -2.99 -0.98 -14.46
CA HIS A 34 -3.41 -1.41 -15.79
C HIS A 34 -4.83 -1.98 -15.89
N HIS A 35 -5.45 -2.44 -14.80
CA HIS A 35 -6.76 -3.06 -14.90
C HIS A 35 -7.85 -1.99 -15.16
N PRO A 36 -8.77 -2.16 -16.12
CA PRO A 36 -9.76 -1.14 -16.50
C PRO A 36 -10.68 -0.68 -15.37
N LEU A 37 -10.88 -1.49 -14.33
CA LEU A 37 -11.59 -1.09 -13.11
C LEU A 37 -10.93 0.11 -12.40
N PHE A 38 -9.60 0.23 -12.50
CA PHE A 38 -8.80 1.25 -11.80
C PHE A 38 -8.23 2.32 -12.75
N THR A 39 -8.25 2.10 -14.06
CA THR A 39 -7.70 3.05 -15.05
C THR A 39 -8.66 3.43 -16.18
N GLY A 40 -9.82 2.78 -16.25
CA GLY A 40 -10.80 3.03 -17.30
C GLY A 40 -11.54 4.37 -17.13
N PRO A 41 -12.38 4.75 -18.11
CA PRO A 41 -13.14 6.00 -18.07
C PRO A 41 -14.05 6.13 -16.85
N ASP A 42 -14.53 5.00 -16.32
CA ASP A 42 -15.39 4.92 -15.15
C ASP A 42 -14.60 4.71 -13.85
N ALA A 43 -13.27 4.59 -13.92
CA ALA A 43 -12.45 4.51 -12.72
C ALA A 43 -12.47 5.87 -12.03
N GLY A 44 -13.01 5.90 -10.81
CA GLY A 44 -12.93 7.09 -9.96
C GLY A 44 -11.46 7.49 -9.72
N VAL A 45 -11.23 8.76 -9.39
CA VAL A 45 -9.89 9.22 -9.01
C VAL A 45 -9.57 8.70 -7.61
N PHE A 46 -8.39 8.11 -7.44
CA PHE A 46 -7.85 7.71 -6.15
C PHE A 46 -6.35 8.01 -6.09
N HIS A 47 -5.84 8.18 -4.87
CA HIS A 47 -4.42 8.41 -4.62
C HIS A 47 -3.63 7.11 -4.57
N HIS A 48 -2.38 7.16 -5.02
CA HIS A 48 -1.38 6.15 -4.70
C HIS A 48 -0.52 6.70 -3.56
N TRP A 49 -0.65 6.12 -2.37
CA TRP A 49 0.11 6.54 -1.18
C TRP A 49 1.52 5.94 -1.15
N SER A 50 1.75 4.87 -1.92
CA SER A 50 3.05 4.21 -2.04
C SER A 50 3.18 3.52 -3.40
N GLU A 51 4.42 3.27 -3.82
CA GLU A 51 4.78 2.79 -5.16
C GLU A 51 5.16 1.31 -5.19
N GLY A 52 4.76 0.53 -4.18
CA GLY A 52 5.00 -0.90 -4.16
C GLY A 52 6.44 -1.23 -3.81
N GLN A 53 7.08 -2.12 -4.56
CA GLN A 53 8.45 -2.56 -4.23
C GLN A 53 9.52 -1.52 -4.55
N ASP A 54 9.19 -0.47 -5.31
CA ASP A 54 10.10 0.63 -5.57
C ASP A 54 10.45 1.42 -4.29
N ASP A 55 9.60 1.35 -3.26
CA ASP A 55 9.83 1.99 -1.96
C ASP A 55 10.77 1.18 -1.03
N TYR A 56 11.13 -0.05 -1.40
CA TYR A 56 12.08 -0.85 -0.61
C TYR A 56 13.44 -0.11 -0.50
N PRO A 57 14.06 -0.01 0.68
CA PRO A 57 13.87 -0.81 1.89
C PRO A 57 12.90 -0.26 2.94
N SER A 58 12.12 0.78 2.62
CA SER A 58 11.06 1.28 3.49
C SER A 58 9.85 0.34 3.42
N THR A 59 9.79 -0.63 4.33
CA THR A 59 8.78 -1.70 4.28
C THR A 59 7.55 -1.35 5.11
N ILE A 60 6.37 -1.66 4.59
CA ILE A 60 5.08 -1.55 5.29
C ILE A 60 4.24 -2.76 4.90
N GLU A 61 3.42 -3.29 5.81
CA GLU A 61 2.44 -4.32 5.48
C GLU A 61 1.06 -3.91 6.01
N GLY A 62 0.01 -4.10 5.22
CA GLY A 62 -1.32 -3.59 5.57
C GLY A 62 -2.00 -4.34 6.73
N GLY A 63 -1.36 -5.37 7.29
CA GLY A 63 -1.72 -5.89 8.60
C GLY A 63 -1.52 -4.88 9.74
N ASP A 64 -0.59 -3.94 9.56
CA ASP A 64 -0.27 -2.88 10.53
C ASP A 64 -0.99 -1.56 10.24
N VAL A 65 -1.78 -1.46 9.16
CA VAL A 65 -2.50 -0.25 8.76
C VAL A 65 -3.98 -0.38 9.14
N LEU A 66 -4.48 0.55 9.96
CA LEU A 66 -5.88 0.59 10.35
C LEU A 66 -6.46 2.01 10.21
N VAL A 67 -7.45 2.16 9.33
CA VAL A 67 -8.22 3.41 9.22
C VAL A 67 -9.22 3.46 10.38
N ILE A 68 -8.95 4.32 11.37
CA ILE A 68 -9.79 4.45 12.58
C ILE A 68 -10.91 5.48 12.43
N GLY A 69 -10.94 6.19 11.30
CA GLY A 69 -11.98 7.17 10.96
C GLY A 69 -11.61 8.59 11.35
N GLN A 70 -12.48 9.55 11.00
CA GLN A 70 -12.31 10.98 11.31
C GLN A 70 -10.98 11.59 10.82
N GLY A 71 -10.49 11.14 9.67
CA GLY A 71 -9.22 11.59 9.10
C GLY A 71 -7.97 11.02 9.80
N ALA A 72 -8.12 10.01 10.67
CA ALA A 72 -7.02 9.39 11.38
C ALA A 72 -6.77 7.94 10.95
N VAL A 73 -5.49 7.58 10.91
CA VAL A 73 -4.98 6.23 10.61
C VAL A 73 -4.06 5.82 11.75
N LEU A 74 -4.20 4.58 12.21
CA LEU A 74 -3.28 3.95 13.16
C LEU A 74 -2.33 3.04 12.36
N ILE A 75 -1.04 3.26 12.51
CA ILE A 75 -0.01 2.45 11.85
C ILE A 75 0.92 1.85 12.91
N GLY A 76 0.97 0.52 12.94
CA GLY A 76 1.88 -0.21 13.80
C GLY A 76 3.30 -0.23 13.24
N MET A 77 4.28 0.23 14.02
CA MET A 77 5.69 -0.06 13.73
C MET A 77 6.02 -1.46 14.27
N SER A 78 6.53 -2.33 13.40
CA SER A 78 6.67 -3.77 13.68
C SER A 78 7.94 -4.34 13.04
N GLU A 79 8.13 -5.66 13.13
CA GLU A 79 9.19 -6.33 12.36
C GLU A 79 8.98 -6.26 10.83
N ARG A 80 7.77 -5.87 10.38
CA ARG A 80 7.39 -5.77 8.97
C ARG A 80 7.18 -4.33 8.49
N THR A 81 6.91 -3.40 9.40
CA THR A 81 6.65 -1.99 9.10
C THR A 81 7.71 -1.08 9.72
N THR A 82 8.49 -0.38 8.89
CA THR A 82 9.60 0.50 9.31
C THR A 82 9.14 1.95 9.49
N PRO A 83 9.78 2.72 10.39
CA PRO A 83 9.42 4.13 10.61
C PRO A 83 9.54 4.98 9.34
N GLN A 84 10.49 4.70 8.45
CA GLN A 84 10.62 5.40 7.17
C GLN A 84 9.39 5.21 6.28
N ALA A 85 8.81 4.01 6.27
CA ALA A 85 7.60 3.75 5.50
C ALA A 85 6.38 4.47 6.11
N VAL A 86 6.35 4.65 7.43
CA VAL A 86 5.31 5.42 8.11
C VAL A 86 5.40 6.91 7.78
N GLU A 87 6.61 7.46 7.65
CA GLU A 87 6.82 8.88 7.26
C GLU A 87 6.56 9.15 5.78
N MET A 88 6.73 8.16 4.91
CA MET A 88 6.52 8.29 3.47
C MET A 88 5.03 8.20 3.06
N LEU A 89 4.21 7.51 3.86
CA LEU A 89 2.79 7.28 3.62
C LEU A 89 1.94 8.54 3.87
#